data_AF-A0A7J3QF73-F1
#
_entry.id   AF-A0A7J3QF73-F1
#
_cell.length_a   1.000
_cell.length_b   1.000
_cell.length_c   1.000
_cell.angle_alpha   90.00
_cell.angle_beta   90.00
_cell.angle_gamma   90.00
#
_symmetry.space_group_name_H-M   'P 1'
#
loop_
_entity.id
_entity.type
_entity.pdbx_description
1 polymer ?
#
loop_
_entity_poly.entity_id
_entity_poly.type
_entity_poly.pdbx_seq_one_letter_code
_entity_poly.pdbx_strand_id
1 'polypeptide(L)'
;FMAEVIVPRMFEALSKPSSPEAYATLIKLGEDMTRFNDIMMRISVETVNRGWPMFPMGFGYAPLDFIADGLRHPTHTMLDLRRHPEEIHIAIDALIPILVKLLRTTTPRPEDAEKVFGTRVVLVFFALHLNEMLPPKLFEEFYWPGLKRLLLEAHNIDAIPSVFFEGDFTPFVHYLLELPKGSIFAWFERADIRQVRKILGDHLPIGAGISPSLYIYASKEKIEEEICKLLNDVKEPGGFMMMGGGAPLPQATKIENIWAAVEAVKKCGVY
;
A
#
# COMPACT_ATOMS: atom_id res chain seq x y z
N PHE A 1 21.13 13.34 9.47
CA PHE A 1 19.76 13.84 9.78
C PHE A 1 18.78 12.73 10.20
N MET A 2 18.29 11.83 9.34
CA MET A 2 17.27 10.82 9.73
C MET A 2 17.69 9.98 10.96
N ALA A 3 18.86 9.33 10.90
CA ALA A 3 19.35 8.49 11.99
C ALA A 3 19.80 9.27 13.24
N GLU A 4 20.28 10.51 13.06
CA GLU A 4 20.94 11.28 14.14
C GLU A 4 20.00 12.27 14.82
N VAL A 5 18.91 12.68 14.16
CA VAL A 5 17.99 13.71 14.64
C VAL A 5 16.57 13.17 14.76
N ILE A 6 16.05 12.50 13.73
CA ILE A 6 14.65 12.04 13.73
C ILE A 6 14.47 10.80 14.61
N VAL A 7 15.27 9.74 14.40
CA VAL A 7 15.18 8.50 15.19
C VAL A 7 15.29 8.76 16.70
N PRO A 8 16.26 9.55 17.21
CA PRO A 8 16.35 9.84 18.65
C PRO A 8 15.19 10.67 19.20
N ARG A 9 14.49 11.44 18.35
CA ARG A 9 13.29 12.20 18.75
C ARG A 9 12.03 11.33 18.77
N MET A 10 11.92 10.38 17.85
CA MET A 10 10.76 9.50 17.73
C MET A 10 10.76 8.38 18.76
N PHE A 11 11.93 7.82 19.06
CA PHE A 11 12.06 6.65 19.93
C PHE A 11 12.84 7.00 21.19
N GLU A 12 12.14 7.05 22.33
CA GLU A 12 12.71 7.42 23.63
C GLU A 12 13.96 6.59 23.99
N ALA A 13 13.90 5.27 23.77
CA ALA A 13 15.01 4.36 24.03
C ALA A 13 16.26 4.61 23.16
N LEU A 14 16.10 5.33 22.04
CA LEU A 14 17.18 5.70 21.12
C LEU A 14 17.59 7.18 21.24
N SER A 15 17.04 7.91 22.22
CA SER A 15 17.32 9.34 22.45
C SER A 15 18.80 9.65 22.68
N LYS A 16 19.57 8.67 23.15
CA LYS A 16 21.04 8.72 23.30
C LYS A 16 21.67 7.55 22.52
N PRO A 17 21.95 7.71 21.21
CA PRO A 17 22.31 6.58 20.33
C PRO A 17 23.48 5.71 20.77
N SER A 18 24.42 6.25 21.56
CA SER A 18 25.60 5.51 22.06
C SER A 18 25.47 5.07 23.53
N SER A 19 24.27 5.14 24.11
CA SER A 19 24.03 4.68 25.49
C SER A 19 23.94 3.15 25.56
N PRO A 20 24.23 2.53 26.72
CA PRO A 20 23.98 1.11 26.93
C PRO A 20 22.52 0.70 26.66
N GLU A 21 21.58 1.59 26.97
CA GLU A 21 20.14 1.38 26.73
C GLU A 21 19.80 1.32 25.23
N ALA A 22 20.36 2.24 24.42
CA ALA A 22 20.16 2.25 22.99
C ALA A 22 20.71 0.96 22.35
N TYR A 23 21.91 0.53 22.75
CA TYR A 23 22.47 -0.73 22.28
C TYR A 23 21.64 -1.94 22.70
N ALA A 24 21.20 -2.02 23.96
CA ALA A 24 20.34 -3.10 24.43
C ALA A 24 19.01 -3.16 23.66
N THR A 25 18.44 -1.99 23.36
CA THR A 25 17.20 -1.88 22.57
C THR A 25 17.40 -2.35 21.13
N LEU A 26 18.51 -1.97 20.48
CA LEU A 26 18.83 -2.45 19.13
C LEU A 26 19.11 -3.95 19.09
N ILE A 27 19.74 -4.52 20.12
CA ILE A 27 19.93 -5.97 20.25
C ILE A 27 18.57 -6.67 20.33
N LYS A 28 17.68 -6.20 21.21
CA LYS A 28 16.33 -6.75 21.35
C LYS A 28 15.53 -6.65 20.04
N LEU A 29 15.61 -5.51 19.35
CA LEU A 29 15.01 -5.34 18.02
C LEU A 29 15.55 -6.38 17.04
N GLY A 30 16.86 -6.64 17.02
CA GLY A 30 17.47 -7.67 16.17
C GLY A 30 16.96 -9.08 16.49
N GLU A 31 16.79 -9.43 17.77
CA GLU A 31 16.20 -10.69 18.19
C GLU A 31 14.73 -10.82 17.75
N ASP A 32 13.94 -9.76 17.93
CA ASP A 32 12.55 -9.69 17.49
C ASP A 32 12.43 -9.82 15.96
N MET A 33 13.28 -9.12 15.20
CA MET A 33 13.34 -9.23 13.74
C MET A 33 13.70 -10.64 13.29
N THR A 34 14.62 -11.31 13.99
CA THR A 34 15.00 -12.69 13.68
C THR A 34 13.80 -13.63 13.89
N ARG A 35 13.12 -13.52 15.04
CA ARG A 35 11.90 -14.30 15.32
C ARG A 35 10.81 -14.05 14.28
N PHE A 36 10.59 -12.80 13.92
CA PHE A 36 9.60 -12.41 12.91
C PHE A 36 9.93 -13.03 11.54
N ASN A 37 11.18 -12.89 11.09
CA ASN A 37 11.63 -13.43 9.81
C ASN A 37 11.51 -14.96 9.75
N ASP A 38 11.83 -15.66 10.84
CA ASP A 38 11.68 -17.12 10.92
C ASP A 38 10.22 -17.56 10.76
N ILE A 39 9.28 -16.84 11.38
CA ILE A 39 7.84 -17.11 11.25
C ILE A 39 7.38 -16.82 9.83
N MET A 40 7.75 -15.66 9.27
CA MET A 40 7.39 -15.28 7.90
C MET A 40 7.94 -16.28 6.88
N MET A 41 9.16 -16.78 7.07
CA MET A 41 9.75 -17.81 6.20
C MET A 41 8.97 -19.13 6.26
N ARG A 42 8.51 -19.56 7.45
CA ARG A 42 7.67 -20.76 7.57
C ARG A 42 6.34 -20.60 6.86
N ILE A 43 5.67 -19.45 7.03
CA ILE A 43 4.42 -19.13 6.33
C ILE A 43 4.65 -19.12 4.82
N SER A 44 5.77 -18.55 4.38
CA SER A 44 6.18 -18.46 2.98
C SER A 44 6.33 -19.85 2.34
N VAL A 45 7.09 -20.74 2.98
CA VAL A 45 7.29 -22.13 2.52
C VAL A 45 5.97 -22.88 2.46
N GLU A 46 5.13 -22.77 3.49
CA GLU A 46 3.81 -23.43 3.51
C GLU A 46 2.89 -22.93 2.39
N THR A 47 2.91 -21.62 2.13
CA THR A 47 2.12 -20.97 1.07
C THR A 47 2.53 -21.50 -0.31
N VAL A 48 3.84 -21.55 -0.59
CA VAL A 48 4.39 -22.08 -1.83
C VAL A 48 4.10 -23.58 -1.99
N ASN A 49 4.26 -24.39 -0.93
CA ASN A 49 3.96 -25.83 -0.95
C ASN A 49 2.48 -26.13 -1.28
N ARG A 50 1.58 -25.18 -0.98
CA ARG A 50 0.16 -25.25 -1.33
C ARG A 50 -0.16 -24.75 -2.75
N GLY A 51 0.85 -24.31 -3.50
CA GLY A 51 0.71 -23.83 -4.86
C GLY A 51 0.32 -22.35 -4.98
N TRP A 52 0.35 -21.59 -3.88
CA TRP A 52 0.08 -20.15 -3.92
C TRP A 52 1.35 -19.39 -4.27
N PRO A 53 1.30 -18.46 -5.25
CA PRO A 53 2.48 -17.69 -5.61
C PRO A 53 2.87 -16.73 -4.49
N MET A 54 4.18 -16.50 -4.38
CA MET A 54 4.74 -15.45 -3.55
C MET A 54 5.40 -14.40 -4.43
N PHE A 55 5.13 -13.14 -4.13
CA PHE A 55 5.74 -12.03 -4.85
C PHE A 55 6.70 -11.29 -3.91
N PRO A 56 7.99 -11.17 -4.27
CA PRO A 56 8.89 -10.30 -3.53
C PRO A 56 8.38 -8.86 -3.57
N MET A 57 8.62 -8.12 -2.48
CA MET A 57 8.04 -6.81 -2.26
C MET A 57 9.11 -5.84 -1.75
N GLY A 58 9.24 -4.71 -2.44
CA GLY A 58 9.94 -3.52 -1.95
C GLY A 58 8.98 -2.49 -1.36
N PHE A 59 9.51 -1.35 -0.92
CA PHE A 59 8.71 -0.27 -0.33
C PHE A 59 8.90 1.05 -1.05
N GLY A 60 7.79 1.71 -1.36
CA GLY A 60 7.73 3.07 -1.84
C GLY A 60 6.97 3.96 -0.87
N TYR A 61 7.17 5.26 -0.98
CA TYR A 61 6.50 6.25 -0.13
C TYR A 61 6.17 7.50 -0.95
N ALA A 62 4.97 8.06 -0.77
CA ALA A 62 4.68 9.38 -1.30
C ALA A 62 5.44 10.44 -0.47
N PRO A 63 6.08 11.45 -1.09
CA PRO A 63 6.88 12.41 -0.34
C PRO A 63 6.11 13.16 0.76
N LEU A 64 4.86 13.53 0.49
CA LEU A 64 4.05 14.27 1.46
C LEU A 64 3.58 13.38 2.63
N ASP A 65 3.27 12.10 2.38
CA ASP A 65 2.99 11.14 3.46
C ASP A 65 4.24 10.96 4.34
N PHE A 66 5.44 10.87 3.73
CA PHE A 66 6.68 10.73 4.51
C PHE A 66 6.90 11.91 5.47
N ILE A 67 6.59 13.12 5.03
CA ILE A 67 6.63 14.33 5.87
C ILE A 67 5.58 14.21 6.98
N ALA A 68 4.35 13.87 6.64
CA ALA A 68 3.23 13.83 7.58
C ALA A 68 3.41 12.76 8.66
N ASP A 69 3.73 11.53 8.27
CA ASP A 69 3.77 10.40 9.18
C ASP A 69 5.06 10.38 10.00
N GLY A 70 6.18 10.73 9.37
CA GLY A 70 7.50 10.57 9.97
C GLY A 70 8.09 11.83 10.60
N LEU A 71 7.73 13.03 10.12
CA LEU A 71 8.50 14.25 10.43
C LEU A 71 7.68 15.35 11.11
N ARG A 72 6.44 15.58 10.66
CA ARG A 72 5.71 16.82 10.97
C ARG A 72 4.35 16.59 11.63
N HIS A 73 3.81 15.36 11.58
CA HIS A 73 2.44 14.98 11.91
C HIS A 73 1.42 15.44 10.85
N PRO A 74 0.40 14.64 10.49
CA PRO A 74 -0.58 14.98 9.45
C PRO A 74 -1.26 16.34 9.67
N THR A 75 -1.78 16.58 10.88
CA THR A 75 -2.46 17.84 11.22
C THR A 75 -1.61 19.09 10.95
N HIS A 76 -0.32 19.05 11.29
CA HIS A 76 0.53 20.21 11.09
C HIS A 76 0.99 20.34 9.64
N THR A 77 1.24 19.22 8.96
CA THR A 77 1.54 19.21 7.53
C THR A 77 0.43 19.92 6.76
N MET A 78 -0.84 19.61 7.08
CA MET A 78 -2.00 20.28 6.47
C MET A 78 -2.07 21.80 6.73
N LEU A 79 -1.59 22.26 7.90
CA LEU A 79 -1.48 23.71 8.18
C LEU A 79 -0.35 24.34 7.37
N ASP A 80 0.78 23.64 7.26
CA ASP A 80 1.97 24.13 6.56
C ASP A 80 1.76 24.20 5.04
N LEU A 81 0.93 23.33 4.46
CA LEU A 81 0.48 23.46 3.06
C LEU A 81 -0.13 24.84 2.74
N ARG A 82 -0.70 25.51 3.74
CA ARG A 82 -1.27 26.87 3.58
C ARG A 82 -0.33 27.98 4.02
N ARG A 83 0.45 27.75 5.08
CA ARG A 83 1.27 28.78 5.74
C ARG A 83 2.69 28.84 5.19
N HIS A 84 3.22 27.71 4.76
CA HIS A 84 4.60 27.49 4.34
C HIS A 84 4.70 26.66 3.05
N PRO A 85 3.92 26.97 1.98
CA PRO A 85 3.84 26.12 0.79
C PRO A 85 5.20 25.97 0.07
N GLU A 86 6.01 27.02 0.01
CA GLU A 86 7.34 26.96 -0.61
C GLU A 86 8.28 26.02 0.14
N GLU A 87 8.24 26.03 1.48
CA GLU A 87 9.07 25.13 2.30
C GLU A 87 8.66 23.66 2.11
N ILE A 88 7.36 23.39 1.93
CA ILE A 88 6.87 22.04 1.62
C ILE A 88 7.35 21.58 0.24
N HIS A 89 7.30 22.44 -0.78
CA HIS A 89 7.84 22.11 -2.12
C HIS A 89 9.33 21.77 -2.05
N ILE A 90 10.12 22.60 -1.35
CA ILE A 90 11.56 22.34 -1.14
C ILE A 90 11.78 21.01 -0.42
N ALA A 91 10.98 20.70 0.61
CA ALA A 91 11.08 19.45 1.35
C ALA A 91 10.73 18.23 0.49
N ILE A 92 9.66 18.31 -0.31
CA ILE A 92 9.27 17.25 -1.27
C ILE A 92 10.42 17.00 -2.26
N ASP A 93 10.95 18.04 -2.88
CA ASP A 93 12.05 17.93 -3.85
C ASP A 93 13.31 17.32 -3.24
N ALA A 94 13.64 17.69 -2.01
CA ALA A 94 14.77 17.13 -1.28
C ALA A 94 14.57 15.65 -0.90
N LEU A 95 13.33 15.23 -0.63
CA LEU A 95 12.99 13.86 -0.25
C LEU A 95 12.96 12.90 -1.44
N ILE A 96 12.55 13.35 -2.63
CA ILE A 96 12.44 12.48 -3.81
C ILE A 96 13.69 11.61 -4.05
N PRO A 97 14.94 12.15 -4.15
CA PRO A 97 16.10 11.30 -4.41
C PRO A 97 16.37 10.28 -3.28
N ILE A 98 16.01 10.62 -2.05
CA ILE A 98 16.14 9.72 -0.90
C ILE A 98 15.12 8.57 -1.01
N LEU A 99 13.87 8.90 -1.35
CA LEU A 99 12.79 7.92 -1.51
C LEU A 99 13.02 7.02 -2.73
N VAL A 100 13.57 7.55 -3.83
CA VAL A 100 13.99 6.74 -4.99
C VAL A 100 15.09 5.77 -4.59
N LYS A 101 16.08 6.22 -3.79
CA LYS A 101 17.12 5.33 -3.28
C LYS A 101 16.55 4.25 -2.37
N LEU A 102 15.64 4.59 -1.46
CA LEU A 102 14.95 3.64 -0.59
C LEU A 102 14.21 2.58 -1.42
N LEU A 103 13.41 3.02 -2.39
CA LEU A 103 12.67 2.17 -3.32
C LEU A 103 13.61 1.20 -4.03
N ARG A 104 14.67 1.69 -4.66
CA ARG A 104 15.64 0.86 -5.40
C ARG A 104 16.44 -0.09 -4.50
N THR A 105 16.70 0.29 -3.24
CA THR A 105 17.47 -0.53 -2.31
C THR A 105 16.63 -1.65 -1.70
N THR A 106 15.33 -1.39 -1.49
CA THR A 106 14.41 -2.36 -0.87
C THR A 106 13.73 -3.27 -1.90
N THR A 107 13.68 -2.87 -3.16
CA THR A 107 13.02 -3.63 -4.23
C THR A 107 14.00 -4.62 -4.87
N PRO A 108 13.76 -5.93 -4.78
CA PRO A 108 14.59 -6.93 -5.46
C PRO A 108 14.51 -6.76 -6.99
N ARG A 109 15.60 -7.09 -7.69
CA ARG A 109 15.57 -7.10 -9.17
C ARG A 109 14.74 -8.29 -9.67
N PRO A 110 13.97 -8.14 -10.76
CA PRO A 110 13.20 -9.25 -11.33
C PRO A 110 14.03 -10.51 -11.65
N GLU A 111 15.29 -10.37 -12.09
CA GLU A 111 16.14 -11.55 -12.33
C GLU A 111 16.51 -12.31 -11.05
N ASP A 112 16.68 -11.59 -9.94
CA ASP A 112 16.97 -12.20 -8.64
C ASP A 112 15.69 -12.82 -8.06
N ALA A 113 14.56 -12.15 -8.25
CA ALA A 113 13.23 -12.66 -7.89
C ALA A 113 12.90 -13.97 -8.60
N GLU A 114 13.22 -14.08 -9.89
CA GLU A 114 12.97 -15.28 -10.68
C GLU A 114 13.76 -16.49 -10.16
N LYS A 115 15.02 -16.28 -9.78
CA LYS A 115 15.89 -17.35 -9.24
C LYS A 115 15.42 -17.87 -7.87
N VAL A 116 14.88 -16.98 -7.03
CA VAL A 116 14.54 -17.31 -5.63
C VAL A 116 13.07 -17.72 -5.50
N PHE A 117 12.17 -17.01 -6.19
CA PHE A 117 10.72 -17.15 -6.04
C PHE A 117 10.04 -17.76 -7.28
N GLY A 118 10.77 -18.01 -8.37
CA GLY A 118 10.21 -18.56 -9.61
C GLY A 118 9.28 -17.59 -10.36
N THR A 119 9.34 -16.30 -10.04
CA THR A 119 8.53 -15.25 -10.67
C THR A 119 9.34 -14.00 -10.94
N ARG A 120 9.07 -13.35 -12.08
CA ARG A 120 9.61 -12.02 -12.41
C ARG A 120 8.73 -10.88 -11.88
N VAL A 121 7.57 -11.21 -11.30
CA VAL A 121 6.66 -10.21 -10.72
C VAL A 121 7.23 -9.75 -9.38
N VAL A 122 7.74 -8.52 -9.35
CA VAL A 122 8.18 -7.83 -8.13
C VAL A 122 7.19 -6.72 -7.83
N LEU A 123 6.71 -6.66 -6.59
CA LEU A 123 5.82 -5.61 -6.13
C LEU A 123 6.58 -4.50 -5.41
N VAL A 124 6.08 -3.27 -5.47
CA VAL A 124 6.52 -2.17 -4.59
C VAL A 124 5.31 -1.67 -3.84
N PHE A 125 5.25 -1.85 -2.54
CA PHE A 125 4.10 -1.43 -1.76
C PHE A 125 4.15 0.07 -1.48
N PHE A 126 3.04 0.76 -1.73
CA PHE A 126 2.79 2.13 -1.33
C PHE A 126 1.50 2.15 -0.51
N ALA A 127 1.53 2.68 0.71
CA ALA A 127 0.34 3.07 1.45
C ALA A 127 0.19 4.59 1.33
N LEU A 128 -0.98 5.05 0.89
CA LEU A 128 -1.29 6.47 0.70
C LEU A 128 -2.20 6.92 1.84
N HIS A 129 -1.76 7.88 2.66
CA HIS A 129 -2.48 8.25 3.89
C HIS A 129 -3.21 9.59 3.79
N LEU A 130 -2.64 10.58 3.08
CA LEU A 130 -3.19 11.93 3.06
C LEU A 130 -4.21 12.21 1.96
N ASN A 131 -4.38 11.33 0.97
CA ASN A 131 -5.19 11.63 -0.21
C ASN A 131 -6.64 12.03 0.12
N GLU A 132 -7.35 11.32 1.01
CA GLU A 132 -8.74 11.67 1.40
C GLU A 132 -8.80 13.00 2.17
N MET A 133 -7.70 13.39 2.84
CA MET A 133 -7.62 14.62 3.63
C MET A 133 -7.37 15.88 2.78
N LEU A 134 -6.96 15.71 1.52
CA LEU A 134 -6.57 16.80 0.64
C LEU A 134 -7.72 17.19 -0.30
N PRO A 135 -8.10 18.48 -0.39
CA PRO A 135 -8.94 18.94 -1.49
C PRO A 135 -8.19 18.80 -2.83
N PRO A 136 -8.89 18.65 -3.97
CA PRO A 136 -8.26 18.39 -5.27
C PRO A 136 -7.13 19.34 -5.64
N LYS A 137 -7.26 20.63 -5.34
CA LYS A 137 -6.21 21.61 -5.60
C LYS A 137 -4.90 21.30 -4.86
N LEU A 138 -4.98 20.90 -3.59
CA LEU A 138 -3.78 20.58 -2.81
C LEU A 138 -3.22 19.20 -3.18
N PHE A 139 -4.08 18.26 -3.56
CA PHE A 139 -3.66 16.97 -4.10
C PHE A 139 -2.83 17.14 -5.37
N GLU A 140 -3.35 17.93 -6.33
CA GLU A 140 -2.68 18.21 -7.61
C GLU A 140 -1.34 18.95 -7.41
N GLU A 141 -1.31 19.90 -6.48
CA GLU A 141 -0.11 20.72 -6.24
C GLU A 141 0.97 19.98 -5.45
N PHE A 142 0.62 19.33 -4.34
CA PHE A 142 1.60 18.85 -3.35
C PHE A 142 1.74 17.32 -3.29
N TYR A 143 0.79 16.56 -3.81
CA TYR A 143 0.75 15.12 -3.59
C TYR A 143 1.04 14.34 -4.88
N TRP A 144 0.25 14.58 -5.92
CA TRP A 144 0.30 13.83 -7.17
C TRP A 144 1.66 13.87 -7.88
N PRO A 145 2.33 15.03 -8.05
CA PRO A 145 3.58 15.08 -8.84
C PRO A 145 4.69 14.23 -8.23
N GLY A 146 4.85 14.29 -6.91
CA GLY A 146 5.82 13.50 -6.16
C GLY A 146 5.48 12.01 -6.20
N LEU A 147 4.22 11.64 -5.91
CA LEU A 147 3.76 10.25 -5.97
C LEU A 147 3.96 9.66 -7.37
N LYS A 148 3.46 10.33 -8.42
CA LYS A 148 3.57 9.90 -9.81
C LYS A 148 5.03 9.61 -10.19
N ARG A 149 5.96 10.49 -9.80
CA ARG A 149 7.39 10.28 -10.05
C ARG A 149 7.89 8.98 -9.41
N LEU A 150 7.55 8.71 -8.15
CA LEU A 150 7.98 7.48 -7.47
C LEU A 150 7.34 6.22 -8.07
N LEU A 151 6.08 6.29 -8.50
CA LEU A 151 5.42 5.18 -9.20
C LEU A 151 6.11 4.88 -10.55
N LEU A 152 6.47 5.91 -11.30
CA LEU A 152 7.22 5.75 -12.56
C LEU A 152 8.64 5.22 -12.33
N GLU A 153 9.30 5.60 -11.24
CA GLU A 153 10.63 5.07 -10.87
C GLU A 153 10.59 3.58 -10.54
N ALA A 154 9.55 3.11 -9.85
CA ALA A 154 9.31 1.67 -9.67
C ALA A 154 9.03 0.95 -10.99
N HIS A 155 8.18 1.54 -11.85
CA HIS A 155 7.90 0.98 -13.16
C HIS A 155 9.17 0.86 -14.03
N ASN A 156 10.05 1.86 -13.99
CA ASN A 156 11.31 1.89 -14.74
C ASN A 156 12.36 0.86 -14.28
N ILE A 157 12.15 0.21 -13.13
CA ILE A 157 12.99 -0.92 -12.67
C ILE A 157 12.28 -2.27 -12.83
N ASP A 158 11.28 -2.32 -13.70
CA ASP A 158 10.48 -3.52 -13.98
C ASP A 158 9.77 -4.08 -12.74
N ALA A 159 9.44 -3.22 -11.78
CA ALA A 159 8.62 -3.55 -10.62
C ALA A 159 7.21 -2.94 -10.76
N ILE A 160 6.22 -3.58 -10.14
CA ILE A 160 4.82 -3.15 -10.17
C ILE A 160 4.48 -2.50 -8.84
N PRO A 161 4.24 -1.18 -8.78
CA PRO A 161 3.64 -0.56 -7.62
C PRO A 161 2.29 -1.21 -7.27
N SER A 162 2.21 -1.79 -6.08
CA SER A 162 0.96 -2.18 -5.44
C SER A 162 0.54 -1.02 -4.55
N VAL A 163 -0.28 -0.13 -5.10
CA VAL A 163 -0.66 1.13 -4.44
C VAL A 163 -1.94 0.91 -3.68
N PHE A 164 -1.85 1.01 -2.37
CA PHE A 164 -2.98 0.97 -1.48
C PHE A 164 -3.47 2.40 -1.20
N PHE A 165 -4.63 2.72 -1.77
CA PHE A 165 -5.30 4.00 -1.64
C PHE A 165 -6.21 3.99 -0.41
N GLU A 166 -5.70 4.49 0.72
CA GLU A 166 -6.49 4.58 1.96
C GLU A 166 -7.56 5.66 1.84
N GLY A 167 -8.68 5.41 2.49
CA GLY A 167 -9.84 6.28 2.40
C GLY A 167 -10.49 6.31 1.02
N ASP A 168 -11.17 7.41 0.74
CA ASP A 168 -11.85 7.64 -0.53
C ASP A 168 -10.92 8.32 -1.54
N PHE A 169 -10.52 7.58 -2.57
CA PHE A 169 -9.75 8.08 -3.71
C PHE A 169 -10.60 8.39 -4.95
N THR A 170 -11.93 8.23 -4.87
CA THR A 170 -12.86 8.48 -5.99
C THR A 170 -12.63 9.85 -6.68
N PRO A 171 -12.40 10.95 -5.95
CA PRO A 171 -12.18 12.27 -6.58
C PRO A 171 -10.93 12.35 -7.47
N PHE A 172 -9.94 11.47 -7.28
CA PHE A 172 -8.62 11.55 -7.90
C PHE A 172 -8.34 10.45 -8.92
N VAL A 173 -9.28 9.52 -9.14
CA VAL A 173 -9.10 8.35 -10.02
C VAL A 173 -8.59 8.74 -11.42
N HIS A 174 -9.06 9.86 -11.97
CA HIS A 174 -8.69 10.31 -13.31
C HIS A 174 -7.19 10.60 -13.47
N TYR A 175 -6.48 10.97 -12.40
CA TYR A 175 -5.03 11.16 -12.44
C TYR A 175 -4.27 9.85 -12.78
N LEU A 176 -4.83 8.69 -12.42
CA LEU A 176 -4.20 7.40 -12.70
C LEU A 176 -4.14 7.09 -14.21
N LEU A 177 -4.92 7.77 -15.05
CA LEU A 177 -4.85 7.66 -16.51
C LEU A 177 -3.55 8.26 -17.10
N GLU A 178 -2.84 9.09 -16.33
CA GLU A 178 -1.53 9.62 -16.73
C GLU A 178 -0.39 8.60 -16.60
N LEU A 179 -0.63 7.49 -15.90
CA LEU A 179 0.32 6.39 -15.75
C LEU A 179 0.25 5.46 -16.98
N PRO A 180 1.35 4.76 -17.34
CA PRO A 180 1.29 3.76 -18.40
C PRO A 180 0.26 2.66 -18.09
N LYS A 181 -0.37 2.12 -19.14
CA LYS A 181 -1.36 1.04 -18.99
C LYS A 181 -0.74 -0.16 -18.26
N GLY A 182 -1.43 -0.65 -17.24
CA GLY A 182 -0.98 -1.77 -16.41
C GLY A 182 0.26 -1.50 -15.56
N SER A 183 0.72 -0.25 -15.43
CA SER A 183 1.96 0.06 -14.72
C SER A 183 1.87 -0.11 -13.21
N ILE A 184 0.66 -0.09 -12.63
CA ILE A 184 0.43 -0.28 -11.20
C ILE A 184 -0.73 -1.26 -10.96
N PHE A 185 -0.75 -1.88 -9.79
CA PHE A 185 -1.94 -2.47 -9.21
C PHE A 185 -2.60 -1.45 -8.27
N ALA A 186 -3.82 -1.03 -8.58
CA ALA A 186 -4.54 0.00 -7.83
C ALA A 186 -5.52 -0.63 -6.83
N TRP A 187 -5.13 -0.68 -5.56
CA TRP A 187 -5.92 -1.28 -4.48
C TRP A 187 -6.64 -0.20 -3.67
N PHE A 188 -7.96 -0.17 -3.72
CA PHE A 188 -8.81 0.83 -3.07
C PHE A 188 -9.44 0.33 -1.77
N GLU A 189 -9.41 1.17 -0.73
CA GLU A 189 -10.13 0.91 0.52
C GLU A 189 -11.62 1.29 0.43
N ARG A 190 -11.92 2.58 0.22
CA ARG A 190 -13.28 3.12 0.33
C ARG A 190 -13.80 3.82 -0.93
N ALA A 191 -13.06 3.80 -2.03
CA ALA A 191 -13.51 4.41 -3.29
C ALA A 191 -14.79 3.75 -3.86
N ASP A 192 -15.57 4.51 -4.62
CA ASP A 192 -16.68 3.96 -5.42
C ASP A 192 -16.10 3.18 -6.61
N ILE A 193 -15.99 1.87 -6.45
CA ILE A 193 -15.38 0.99 -7.45
C ILE A 193 -16.14 0.96 -8.77
N ARG A 194 -17.45 1.26 -8.79
CA ARG A 194 -18.21 1.37 -10.05
C ARG A 194 -17.78 2.61 -10.82
N GLN A 195 -17.58 3.72 -10.11
CA GLN A 195 -17.03 4.94 -10.70
C GLN A 195 -15.56 4.73 -11.12
N VAL A 196 -14.76 4.08 -10.29
CA VAL A 196 -13.36 3.72 -10.62
C VAL A 196 -13.32 2.93 -11.93
N ARG A 197 -14.12 1.86 -12.05
CA ARG A 197 -14.18 1.03 -13.26
C ARG A 197 -14.66 1.83 -14.47
N LYS A 198 -15.66 2.71 -14.30
CA LYS A 198 -16.15 3.58 -15.38
C LYS A 198 -15.07 4.52 -15.91
N ILE A 199 -14.22 5.07 -15.03
CA ILE A 199 -13.15 6.02 -15.41
C ILE A 199 -11.95 5.28 -15.98
N LEU A 200 -11.47 4.24 -15.31
CA LEU A 200 -10.24 3.54 -15.69
C LEU A 200 -10.45 2.51 -16.80
N GLY A 201 -11.66 1.96 -16.96
CA GLY A 201 -11.89 0.86 -17.89
C GLY A 201 -10.95 -0.30 -17.61
N ASP A 202 -10.14 -0.69 -18.61
CA ASP A 202 -9.11 -1.72 -18.52
C ASP A 202 -7.67 -1.15 -18.39
N HIS A 203 -7.53 0.15 -18.09
CA HIS A 203 -6.25 0.84 -18.05
C HIS A 203 -5.32 0.33 -16.93
N LEU A 204 -5.88 -0.01 -15.77
CA LEU A 204 -5.13 -0.54 -14.63
C LEU A 204 -5.86 -1.72 -13.99
N PRO A 205 -5.14 -2.74 -13.51
CA PRO A 205 -5.68 -3.72 -12.58
C PRO A 205 -6.16 -3.04 -11.30
N ILE A 206 -7.37 -3.38 -10.85
CA ILE A 206 -8.05 -2.77 -9.70
C ILE A 206 -8.26 -3.85 -8.63
N GLY A 207 -7.88 -3.55 -7.41
CA GLY A 207 -8.18 -4.34 -6.22
C GLY A 207 -9.18 -3.63 -5.33
N ALA A 208 -10.23 -4.31 -4.89
CA ALA A 208 -11.14 -3.78 -3.87
C ALA A 208 -11.87 -4.91 -3.14
N GLY A 209 -12.54 -4.57 -2.05
CA GLY A 209 -13.31 -5.52 -1.26
C GLY A 209 -14.60 -4.91 -0.72
N ILE A 210 -15.32 -5.70 0.06
CA ILE A 210 -16.43 -5.22 0.87
C ILE A 210 -15.92 -4.71 2.23
N SER A 211 -16.72 -3.90 2.92
CA SER A 211 -16.36 -3.34 4.22
C SER A 211 -15.88 -4.41 5.22
N PRO A 212 -14.73 -4.21 5.90
CA PRO A 212 -14.23 -5.09 6.96
C PRO A 212 -15.26 -5.35 8.07
N SER A 213 -16.15 -4.39 8.36
CA SER A 213 -17.19 -4.54 9.38
C SER A 213 -18.21 -5.64 9.06
N LEU A 214 -18.44 -5.94 7.78
CA LEU A 214 -19.36 -7.01 7.38
C LEU A 214 -18.81 -8.37 7.81
N TYR A 215 -17.49 -8.57 7.75
CA TYR A 215 -16.85 -9.81 8.18
C TYR A 215 -17.02 -10.10 9.68
N ILE A 216 -17.30 -9.09 10.50
CA ILE A 216 -17.61 -9.25 11.93
C ILE A 216 -19.11 -9.52 12.14
N TYR A 217 -19.97 -8.66 11.60
CA TYR A 217 -21.37 -8.60 12.03
C TYR A 217 -22.36 -9.28 11.07
N ALA A 218 -22.03 -9.41 9.79
CA ALA A 218 -22.95 -9.94 8.79
C ALA A 218 -23.09 -11.47 8.87
N SER A 219 -24.17 -11.98 8.26
CA SER A 219 -24.32 -13.40 7.99
C SER A 219 -23.53 -13.82 6.75
N LYS A 220 -23.28 -15.12 6.59
CA LYS A 220 -22.58 -15.67 5.41
C LYS A 220 -23.32 -15.34 4.11
N GLU A 221 -24.64 -15.38 4.13
CA GLU A 221 -25.50 -15.08 2.98
C GLU A 221 -25.34 -13.61 2.58
N LYS A 222 -25.23 -12.71 3.56
CA LYS A 222 -24.99 -11.29 3.29
C LYS A 222 -23.59 -11.02 2.74
N ILE A 223 -22.58 -11.74 3.24
CA ILE A 223 -21.23 -11.69 2.65
C ILE A 223 -21.27 -12.12 1.19
N GLU A 224 -21.91 -13.26 0.90
CA GLU A 224 -22.05 -13.75 -0.48
C GLU A 224 -22.76 -12.75 -1.38
N GLU A 225 -23.90 -12.20 -0.92
CA GLU A 225 -24.68 -11.20 -1.65
C GLU A 225 -23.83 -9.98 -2.04
N GLU A 226 -23.14 -9.37 -1.08
CA GLU A 226 -22.36 -8.15 -1.32
C GLU A 226 -21.17 -8.40 -2.24
N ILE A 227 -20.51 -9.56 -2.12
CA ILE A 227 -19.38 -9.93 -2.97
C ILE A 227 -19.83 -10.21 -4.40
N CYS A 228 -20.88 -11.02 -4.58
CA CYS A 228 -21.41 -11.31 -5.90
C CYS A 228 -21.93 -10.05 -6.58
N LYS A 229 -22.58 -9.15 -5.83
CA LYS A 229 -23.02 -7.84 -6.34
C LYS A 229 -21.84 -7.00 -6.80
N LEU A 230 -20.81 -6.84 -5.96
CA LEU A 230 -19.60 -6.09 -6.34
C LEU A 230 -18.96 -6.67 -7.60
N LEU A 231 -18.72 -7.98 -7.63
CA LEU A 231 -18.09 -8.66 -8.77
C LEU A 231 -18.90 -8.47 -10.05
N ASN A 232 -20.22 -8.67 -10.03
CA ASN A 232 -21.06 -8.50 -11.21
C ASN A 232 -21.04 -7.06 -11.76
N ASP A 233 -20.81 -6.08 -10.89
CA ASP A 233 -20.78 -4.68 -11.30
C ASP A 233 -19.43 -4.25 -11.91
N VAL A 234 -18.31 -4.93 -11.57
CA VAL A 234 -16.95 -4.41 -11.87
C VAL A 234 -15.94 -5.42 -12.40
N LYS A 235 -16.26 -6.73 -12.46
CA LYS A 235 -15.32 -7.76 -12.92
C LYS A 235 -14.93 -7.55 -14.38
N GLU A 236 -15.89 -7.28 -15.26
CA GLU A 236 -15.64 -6.99 -16.67
C GLU A 236 -14.83 -5.69 -16.86
N PRO A 237 -13.90 -5.62 -17.83
CA PRO A 237 -13.54 -6.66 -18.81
C PRO A 237 -12.41 -7.60 -18.35
N GLY A 238 -12.12 -7.63 -17.04
CA GLY A 238 -10.93 -8.26 -16.49
C GLY A 238 -10.15 -7.33 -15.56
N GLY A 239 -9.07 -7.86 -14.98
CA GLY A 239 -8.16 -7.08 -14.14
C GLY A 239 -8.73 -6.63 -12.80
N PHE A 240 -9.88 -7.16 -12.36
CA PHE A 240 -10.37 -6.97 -11.00
C PHE A 240 -9.86 -8.07 -10.06
N MET A 241 -9.30 -7.69 -8.93
CA MET A 241 -8.88 -8.59 -7.87
C MET A 241 -9.73 -8.36 -6.62
N MET A 242 -10.34 -9.43 -6.11
CA MET A 242 -11.05 -9.35 -4.84
C MET A 242 -10.02 -9.30 -3.69
N MET A 243 -10.01 -8.18 -2.98
CA MET A 243 -9.12 -7.94 -1.85
C MET A 243 -9.94 -7.92 -0.55
N GLY A 244 -9.29 -8.11 0.61
CA GLY A 244 -9.89 -7.65 1.87
C GLY A 244 -10.08 -6.14 1.79
N GLY A 245 -11.23 -5.61 2.21
CA GLY A 245 -11.64 -4.20 1.99
C GLY A 245 -10.75 -3.15 2.67
N GLY A 246 -9.53 -3.00 2.18
CA GLY A 246 -8.51 -2.00 2.54
C GLY A 246 -8.13 -1.92 4.02
N ALA A 247 -8.37 -2.95 4.82
CA ALA A 247 -7.76 -3.05 6.13
C ALA A 247 -7.41 -4.51 6.43
N PRO A 248 -6.43 -4.77 7.31
CA PRO A 248 -6.32 -6.07 7.94
C PRO A 248 -7.68 -6.43 8.53
N LEU A 249 -8.16 -7.65 8.24
CA LEU A 249 -9.41 -8.11 8.82
C LEU A 249 -9.31 -8.02 10.35
N PRO A 250 -10.28 -7.36 11.03
CA PRO A 250 -10.24 -7.21 12.47
C PRO A 250 -10.13 -8.55 13.19
N GLN A 251 -9.51 -8.59 14.36
CA GLN A 251 -9.39 -9.82 15.16
C GLN A 251 -10.75 -10.48 15.45
N ALA A 252 -11.82 -9.68 15.53
CA ALA A 252 -13.19 -10.15 15.72
C ALA A 252 -13.84 -10.78 14.47
N THR A 253 -13.10 -10.89 13.36
CA THR A 253 -13.59 -11.49 12.12
C THR A 253 -13.97 -12.94 12.32
N LYS A 254 -15.17 -13.31 11.86
CA LYS A 254 -15.67 -14.67 11.87
C LYS A 254 -15.04 -15.48 10.74
N ILE A 255 -14.43 -16.62 11.07
CA ILE A 255 -13.75 -17.47 10.08
C ILE A 255 -14.72 -17.97 9.01
N GLU A 256 -15.96 -18.25 9.38
CA GLU A 256 -17.02 -18.66 8.46
C GLU A 256 -17.40 -17.56 7.45
N ASN A 257 -17.22 -16.29 7.81
CA ASN A 257 -17.43 -15.16 6.89
C ASN A 257 -16.26 -15.01 5.91
N ILE A 258 -15.03 -15.34 6.32
CA ILE A 258 -13.89 -15.43 5.40
C ILE A 258 -14.13 -16.54 4.37
N TRP A 259 -14.56 -17.72 4.81
CA TRP A 259 -14.88 -18.82 3.90
C TRP A 259 -16.06 -18.49 2.98
N ALA A 260 -17.12 -17.87 3.49
CA ALA A 260 -18.22 -17.39 2.65
C ALA A 260 -17.73 -16.44 1.55
N ALA A 261 -16.78 -15.56 1.87
CA ALA A 261 -16.20 -14.66 0.88
C ALA A 261 -15.40 -15.39 -0.21
N VAL A 262 -14.56 -16.37 0.18
CA VAL A 262 -13.81 -17.19 -0.79
C VAL A 262 -14.75 -17.95 -1.73
N GLU A 263 -15.80 -18.56 -1.20
CA GLU A 263 -16.78 -19.31 -2.00
C GLU A 263 -17.60 -18.38 -2.91
N ALA A 264 -17.97 -17.19 -2.43
CA ALA A 264 -18.64 -16.19 -3.25
C ALA A 264 -17.78 -15.72 -4.42
N VAL A 265 -16.47 -15.50 -4.21
CA VAL A 265 -15.52 -15.17 -5.29
C VAL A 265 -15.42 -16.29 -6.30
N LYS A 266 -15.30 -17.55 -5.87
CA LYS A 266 -15.27 -18.71 -6.79
C LYS A 266 -16.55 -18.84 -7.61
N LYS A 267 -17.69 -18.51 -7.01
CA LYS A 267 -19.01 -18.62 -7.65
C LYS A 267 -19.28 -17.49 -8.65
N CYS A 268 -18.98 -16.24 -8.27
CA CYS A 268 -19.42 -15.04 -8.98
C CYS A 268 -18.29 -14.33 -9.76
N GLY A 269 -17.03 -14.65 -9.46
CA GLY A 269 -15.83 -14.07 -10.08
C GLY A 269 -15.39 -14.76 -11.37
N VAL A 270 -16.22 -15.63 -11.93
CA VAL A 270 -16.00 -16.25 -13.25
C VAL A 270 -16.41 -15.30 -14.38
N TYR A 271 -15.67 -15.34 -15.48
CA TYR A 271 -15.93 -14.61 -16.73
C TYR A 271 -16.60 -15.54 -17.74
#